data_AF-A0A7W2UH53-F1
#
_entry.id   AF-A0A7W2UH53-F1
#
_cell.length_a   1.000
_cell.length_b   1.000
_cell.length_c   1.000
_cell.angle_alpha   90.00
_cell.angle_beta   90.00
_cell.angle_gamma   90.00
#
_symmetry.space_group_name_H-M   'P 1'
#
loop_
_entity.id
_entity.type
_entity.pdbx_description
1 polymer ?
#
loop_
_entity_poly.entity_id
_entity_poly.type
_entity_poly.pdbx_seq_one_letter_code
_entity_poly.pdbx_strand_id
1 'polypeptide(L)'
;MTTTVVPGLLEQLRHMPDDAFTRLQYLAPQVGCFNGCAMCSQGAGRDIWSLTQEGLTGLFTALAEVAAERSLAIASGRIHRPGVVFPYLDNDIGSYPYLDHYAQLARDVLGVKLRISTVGYSRRSARLAAMHQHLVKEFTGVFDGIRFSITPYTLGFTGRFGVDRQAYVEDLAAALRTYRPLLDVLGHGATTAACELRFAPLVGIGELTDARIDGHHVLATGPHLLISHERTDGELPETVIESLDEPRYSDPGVPYLHITSDTAPPTAATVRAALAGTLSVPHRARTVRLHRFSNADGPYFAADPNFHPDGTFTALHLYPATAVRPNSGYTDATRPLLNTLLAHKRAHGLGRRDEFAHATGADVATVLQALTAQADALQPIDRAAAAHLCEQIHPQVAAYAAVLERAGYPPRMFFSRTFTIDTGQIVNQGRAEKLFRGLTGTNGEPMTPLEERDFGRASLSALRGPIWRMAPLPLAPTGRLPLAVTGKKNPATSAPSLLVEELDPCHLSPVMRTTGCRLRRHTLALPGGWIEHTSMAQGRTLFALPGLVADPRATG
;
A
#
# COMPACT_ATOMS: atom_id res chain seq x y z
N MET A 1 6.51 -43.59 -30.06
CA MET A 1 6.56 -42.27 -29.41
C MET A 1 5.25 -41.56 -29.74
N THR A 2 4.31 -41.56 -28.81
CA THR A 2 3.07 -40.80 -28.92
C THR A 2 3.40 -39.34 -28.64
N THR A 3 3.46 -38.52 -29.69
CA THR A 3 3.57 -37.06 -29.57
C THR A 3 2.25 -36.56 -29.02
N THR A 4 2.17 -36.38 -27.69
CA THR A 4 1.01 -35.72 -27.08
C THR A 4 0.96 -34.29 -27.61
N VAL A 5 0.05 -34.02 -28.55
CA VAL A 5 -0.20 -32.67 -29.05
C VAL A 5 -0.75 -31.87 -27.89
N VAL A 6 0.01 -30.90 -27.39
CA VAL A 6 -0.45 -29.96 -26.38
C VAL A 6 -1.51 -29.06 -27.04
N PRO A 7 -2.75 -29.00 -26.52
CA PRO A 7 -3.78 -28.14 -27.10
C PRO A 7 -3.33 -26.67 -27.10
N GLY A 8 -3.65 -25.93 -28.17
CA GLY A 8 -3.37 -24.49 -28.23
C GLY A 8 -4.07 -23.72 -27.10
N LEU A 9 -3.58 -22.51 -26.78
CA LEU A 9 -4.13 -21.69 -25.69
C LEU A 9 -5.64 -21.48 -25.81
N LEU A 10 -6.15 -21.21 -27.03
CA LEU A 10 -7.58 -21.04 -27.30
C LEU A 10 -8.40 -22.25 -26.82
N GLU A 11 -7.96 -23.45 -27.18
CA GLU A 11 -8.66 -24.68 -26.80
C GLU A 11 -8.63 -24.91 -25.28
N GLN A 12 -7.50 -24.59 -24.64
CA GLN A 12 -7.40 -24.64 -23.18
C GLN A 12 -8.34 -23.63 -22.50
N LEU A 13 -8.46 -22.40 -23.04
CA LEU A 13 -9.37 -21.37 -22.53
C LEU A 13 -10.85 -21.76 -22.71
N ARG A 14 -11.21 -22.51 -23.76
CA ARG A 14 -12.55 -23.12 -23.90
C ARG A 14 -12.88 -24.15 -22.80
N HIS A 15 -11.94 -24.52 -21.94
CA HIS A 15 -12.25 -25.37 -20.78
C HIS A 15 -12.31 -24.57 -19.47
N MET A 16 -12.07 -23.26 -19.51
CA MET A 16 -12.16 -22.39 -18.35
C MET A 16 -13.62 -22.03 -18.04
N PRO A 17 -13.96 -21.85 -16.75
CA PRO A 17 -15.29 -21.45 -16.35
C PRO A 17 -15.55 -19.98 -16.74
N ASP A 18 -16.80 -19.64 -17.03
CA ASP A 18 -17.18 -18.29 -17.51
C ASP A 18 -16.84 -17.18 -16.51
N ASP A 19 -16.78 -17.52 -15.22
CA ASP A 19 -16.41 -16.58 -14.18
C ASP A 19 -14.92 -16.22 -14.19
N ALA A 20 -14.05 -17.06 -14.78
CA ALA A 20 -12.66 -16.70 -15.06
C ALA A 20 -12.52 -15.51 -16.02
N PHE A 21 -13.55 -15.27 -16.85
CA PHE A 21 -13.62 -14.17 -17.81
C PHE A 21 -14.40 -12.99 -17.23
N THR A 22 -15.63 -13.25 -16.77
CA THR A 22 -16.55 -12.19 -16.30
C THR A 22 -16.12 -11.58 -14.97
N ARG A 23 -15.40 -12.32 -14.12
CA ARG A 23 -14.84 -11.83 -12.84
C ARG A 23 -13.32 -11.64 -12.88
N LEU A 24 -12.72 -11.60 -14.07
CA LEU A 24 -11.32 -11.25 -14.25
C LEU A 24 -11.04 -9.86 -13.67
N GLN A 25 -10.14 -9.81 -12.69
CA GLN A 25 -9.69 -8.57 -12.09
C GLN A 25 -8.26 -8.25 -12.48
N TYR A 26 -7.36 -9.22 -12.32
CA TYR A 26 -5.95 -9.03 -12.60
C TYR A 26 -5.57 -9.75 -13.88
N LEU A 27 -5.26 -9.00 -14.93
CA LEU A 27 -4.72 -9.55 -16.18
C LEU A 27 -3.27 -9.06 -16.29
N ALA A 28 -2.38 -9.66 -15.52
CA ALA A 28 -1.02 -9.18 -15.36
C ALA A 28 -0.16 -9.64 -16.54
N PRO A 29 0.44 -8.73 -17.32
CA PRO A 29 1.31 -9.11 -18.43
C PRO A 29 2.70 -9.54 -17.97
N GLN A 30 3.05 -9.31 -16.70
CA GLN A 30 4.31 -9.72 -16.12
C GLN A 30 4.14 -10.09 -14.64
N VAL A 31 5.04 -10.90 -14.12
CA VAL A 31 5.22 -11.16 -12.68
C VAL A 31 6.63 -10.81 -12.26
N GLY A 32 6.79 -10.40 -10.99
CA GLY A 32 8.06 -9.94 -10.46
C GLY A 32 8.22 -8.42 -10.53
N CYS A 33 9.08 -7.88 -9.66
CA CYS A 33 9.25 -6.45 -9.48
C CYS A 33 10.67 -6.10 -9.04
N PHE A 34 11.37 -5.27 -9.82
CA PHE A 34 12.73 -4.83 -9.51
C PHE A 34 12.83 -3.94 -8.26
N ASN A 35 11.73 -3.29 -7.83
CA ASN A 35 11.73 -2.41 -6.66
C ASN A 35 11.93 -3.16 -5.33
N GLY A 36 11.63 -4.46 -5.27
CA GLY A 36 11.99 -5.31 -4.12
C GLY A 36 11.50 -4.85 -2.74
N CYS A 37 10.41 -4.08 -2.65
CA CYS A 37 10.02 -3.36 -1.43
C CYS A 37 9.90 -4.27 -0.19
N ALA A 38 10.42 -3.80 0.94
CA ALA A 38 10.33 -4.48 2.24
C ALA A 38 8.86 -4.68 2.71
N MET A 39 7.94 -3.84 2.23
CA MET A 39 6.51 -3.92 2.50
C MET A 39 5.69 -4.65 1.42
N CYS A 40 6.32 -5.34 0.46
CA CYS A 40 5.60 -5.89 -0.69
C CYS A 40 4.48 -6.86 -0.23
N SER A 41 3.23 -6.41 -0.30
CA SER A 41 2.05 -7.19 0.12
C SER A 41 1.85 -8.44 -0.73
N GLN A 42 2.39 -8.44 -1.95
CA GLN A 42 2.26 -9.55 -2.89
C GLN A 42 3.46 -10.52 -2.87
N GLY A 43 4.56 -10.15 -2.21
CA GLY A 43 5.76 -10.99 -2.15
C GLY A 43 6.41 -11.26 -3.52
N ALA A 44 6.41 -10.26 -4.41
CA ALA A 44 6.93 -10.36 -5.78
C ALA A 44 8.41 -10.80 -5.86
N GLY A 45 8.73 -11.63 -6.84
CA GLY A 45 10.12 -12.01 -7.15
C GLY A 45 10.97 -10.83 -7.61
N ARG A 46 12.30 -10.94 -7.48
CA ARG A 46 13.23 -9.87 -7.89
C ARG A 46 13.52 -9.86 -9.40
N ASP A 47 13.23 -10.96 -10.09
CA ASP A 47 13.36 -11.09 -11.54
C ASP A 47 11.98 -10.94 -12.18
N ILE A 48 11.93 -10.48 -13.42
CA ILE A 48 10.68 -10.27 -14.16
C ILE A 48 10.52 -11.35 -15.22
N TRP A 49 9.30 -11.89 -15.29
CA TRP A 49 8.84 -12.76 -16.35
C TRP A 49 7.65 -12.08 -17.02
N SER A 50 7.81 -11.69 -18.28
CA SER A 50 6.84 -10.88 -19.01
C SER A 50 6.35 -11.57 -20.27
N LEU A 51 5.08 -11.35 -20.63
CA LEU A 51 4.59 -11.66 -21.95
C LEU A 51 5.29 -10.75 -22.97
N THR A 52 5.80 -11.36 -24.04
CA THR A 52 6.28 -10.62 -25.20
C THR A 52 5.11 -9.96 -25.92
N GLN A 53 5.39 -9.05 -26.87
CA GLN A 53 4.34 -8.42 -27.67
C GLN A 53 3.47 -9.46 -28.41
N GLU A 54 4.10 -10.50 -28.97
CA GLU A 54 3.41 -11.63 -29.60
C GLU A 54 2.56 -12.41 -28.58
N GLY A 55 3.16 -12.77 -27.43
CA GLY A 55 2.44 -13.52 -26.40
C GLY A 55 1.25 -12.75 -25.83
N LEU A 56 1.36 -11.43 -25.74
CA LEU A 56 0.27 -10.56 -25.31
C LEU A 56 -0.86 -10.52 -26.34
N THR A 57 -0.53 -10.33 -27.62
CA THR A 57 -1.53 -10.36 -28.72
C THR A 57 -2.26 -11.69 -28.72
N GLY A 58 -1.52 -12.81 -28.70
CA GLY A 58 -2.10 -14.14 -28.73
C GLY A 58 -3.01 -14.44 -27.54
N LEU A 59 -2.64 -14.00 -26.33
CA LEU A 59 -3.50 -14.12 -25.16
C LEU A 59 -4.79 -13.30 -25.30
N PHE A 60 -4.69 -12.03 -25.70
CA PHE A 60 -5.86 -11.14 -25.79
C PHE A 60 -6.84 -11.60 -26.87
N THR A 61 -6.34 -11.99 -28.04
CA THR A 61 -7.17 -12.55 -29.11
C THR A 61 -7.86 -13.83 -28.66
N ALA A 62 -7.15 -14.77 -28.04
CA ALA A 62 -7.75 -16.01 -27.56
C ALA A 62 -8.82 -15.77 -26.48
N LEU A 63 -8.61 -14.80 -25.57
CA LEU A 63 -9.62 -14.39 -24.59
C LEU A 63 -10.86 -13.79 -25.26
N ALA A 64 -10.67 -12.90 -26.25
CA ALA A 64 -11.77 -12.28 -26.97
C ALA A 64 -12.58 -13.29 -27.79
N GLU A 65 -11.92 -14.26 -28.43
CA GLU A 65 -12.58 -15.32 -29.18
C GLU A 65 -13.47 -16.18 -28.27
N VAL A 66 -12.96 -16.69 -27.14
CA VAL A 66 -13.77 -17.47 -26.20
C VAL A 66 -14.92 -16.64 -25.62
N ALA A 67 -14.66 -15.36 -25.32
CA ALA A 67 -15.69 -14.47 -24.83
C ALA A 67 -16.80 -14.25 -25.87
N ALA A 68 -16.44 -14.04 -27.15
CA ALA A 68 -17.39 -13.89 -28.23
C ALA A 68 -18.19 -15.19 -28.48
N GLU A 69 -17.52 -16.35 -28.53
CA GLU A 69 -18.15 -17.67 -28.69
C GLU A 69 -19.23 -17.93 -27.64
N ARG A 70 -19.03 -17.40 -26.43
CA ARG A 70 -19.91 -17.62 -25.26
C ARG A 70 -20.78 -16.42 -24.89
N SER A 71 -20.72 -15.34 -25.66
CA SER A 71 -21.41 -14.08 -25.34
C SER A 71 -21.06 -13.53 -23.94
N LEU A 72 -19.80 -13.63 -23.54
CA LEU A 72 -19.28 -13.10 -22.27
C LEU A 72 -18.69 -11.70 -22.47
N ALA A 73 -18.92 -10.81 -21.50
CA ALA A 73 -18.20 -9.55 -21.39
C ALA A 73 -17.10 -9.64 -20.32
N ILE A 74 -15.84 -9.46 -20.73
CA ILE A 74 -14.67 -9.56 -19.85
C ILE A 74 -14.78 -8.57 -18.68
N ALA A 75 -14.50 -9.05 -17.47
CA ALA A 75 -14.49 -8.27 -16.22
C ALA A 75 -15.82 -7.57 -15.85
N SER A 76 -16.92 -7.85 -16.56
CA SER A 76 -18.22 -7.18 -16.38
C SER A 76 -19.03 -7.69 -15.19
N GLY A 77 -18.83 -8.95 -14.76
CA GLY A 77 -19.59 -9.62 -13.71
C GLY A 77 -19.20 -9.23 -12.28
N ARG A 78 -18.50 -8.11 -12.10
CA ARG A 78 -17.99 -7.65 -10.80
C ARG A 78 -18.76 -6.43 -10.32
N ILE A 79 -19.16 -6.44 -9.05
CA ILE A 79 -19.81 -5.30 -8.38
C ILE A 79 -18.89 -4.09 -8.38
N HIS A 80 -17.61 -4.30 -8.05
CA HIS A 80 -16.61 -3.25 -8.04
C HIS A 80 -15.94 -3.14 -9.42
N ARG A 81 -16.16 -2.00 -10.09
CA ARG A 81 -15.51 -1.62 -11.36
C ARG A 81 -15.79 -2.63 -12.49
N PRO A 82 -17.06 -2.85 -12.89
CA PRO A 82 -17.37 -3.70 -14.02
C PRO A 82 -16.64 -3.21 -15.29
N GLY A 83 -16.06 -4.13 -16.05
CA GLY A 83 -15.34 -3.82 -17.30
C GLY A 83 -13.95 -3.20 -17.15
N VAL A 84 -13.38 -3.19 -15.93
CA VAL A 84 -12.03 -2.65 -15.67
C VAL A 84 -11.06 -3.78 -15.34
N VAL A 85 -9.87 -3.83 -15.93
CA VAL A 85 -8.81 -4.76 -15.53
C VAL A 85 -7.61 -4.04 -14.94
N PHE A 86 -6.90 -4.75 -14.07
CA PHE A 86 -5.70 -4.31 -13.40
C PHE A 86 -4.52 -5.08 -13.99
N PRO A 87 -3.62 -4.43 -14.77
CA PRO A 87 -2.42 -5.07 -15.30
C PRO A 87 -1.32 -5.22 -14.24
N TYR A 88 -1.64 -4.96 -12.97
CA TYR A 88 -0.68 -5.06 -11.88
C TYR A 88 -1.23 -5.89 -10.73
N LEU A 89 -0.36 -6.70 -10.12
CA LEU A 89 -0.58 -7.25 -8.80
C LEU A 89 0.78 -7.38 -8.11
N ASP A 90 1.59 -8.35 -8.53
CA ASP A 90 2.90 -8.68 -8.01
C ASP A 90 4.04 -8.23 -8.93
N ASN A 91 3.83 -7.07 -9.55
CA ASN A 91 4.75 -6.38 -10.43
C ASN A 91 4.62 -4.86 -10.24
N ASP A 92 5.55 -4.11 -10.83
CA ASP A 92 5.35 -2.69 -11.12
C ASP A 92 5.12 -2.53 -12.62
N ILE A 93 3.93 -2.10 -13.00
CA ILE A 93 3.55 -2.03 -14.41
C ILE A 93 4.31 -0.92 -15.17
N GLY A 94 4.89 0.05 -14.45
CA GLY A 94 5.76 1.07 -15.03
C GLY A 94 7.05 0.50 -15.64
N SER A 95 7.42 -0.75 -15.34
CA SER A 95 8.59 -1.40 -15.94
C SER A 95 8.25 -2.25 -17.16
N TYR A 96 6.97 -2.40 -17.54
CA TYR A 96 6.56 -3.28 -18.63
C TYR A 96 6.74 -2.58 -19.99
N PRO A 97 7.62 -3.06 -20.88
CA PRO A 97 7.98 -2.32 -22.08
C PRO A 97 6.94 -2.34 -23.21
N TYR A 98 5.84 -3.09 -23.05
CA TYR A 98 4.75 -3.19 -24.03
C TYR A 98 3.40 -2.73 -23.45
N LEU A 99 3.41 -1.83 -22.46
CA LEU A 99 2.17 -1.36 -21.81
C LEU A 99 1.28 -0.52 -22.74
N ASP A 100 1.86 0.20 -23.70
CA ASP A 100 1.13 0.87 -24.78
C ASP A 100 0.40 -0.13 -25.68
N HIS A 101 1.04 -1.23 -26.05
CA HIS A 101 0.41 -2.30 -26.80
C HIS A 101 -0.67 -3.03 -25.99
N TYR A 102 -0.44 -3.23 -24.68
CA TYR A 102 -1.47 -3.73 -23.77
C TYR A 102 -2.70 -2.82 -23.77
N ALA A 103 -2.49 -1.49 -23.69
CA ALA A 103 -3.56 -0.50 -23.72
C ALA A 103 -4.33 -0.51 -25.04
N GLN A 104 -3.63 -0.67 -26.16
CA GLN A 104 -4.25 -0.88 -27.46
C GLN A 104 -5.16 -2.11 -27.46
N LEU A 105 -4.64 -3.28 -27.08
CA LEU A 105 -5.41 -4.53 -27.09
C LEU A 105 -6.58 -4.50 -26.08
N ALA A 106 -6.40 -3.86 -24.92
CA ALA A 106 -7.47 -3.68 -23.96
C ALA A 106 -8.65 -2.90 -24.56
N ARG A 107 -8.37 -1.84 -25.32
CA ARG A 107 -9.37 -1.02 -26.02
C ARG A 107 -9.97 -1.75 -27.22
N ASP A 108 -9.12 -2.25 -28.10
CA ASP A 108 -9.50 -2.66 -29.46
C ASP A 108 -9.93 -4.13 -29.56
N VAL A 109 -9.48 -4.97 -28.62
CA VAL A 109 -9.73 -6.42 -28.64
C VAL A 109 -10.64 -6.86 -27.49
N LEU A 110 -10.33 -6.47 -26.25
CA LEU A 110 -11.12 -6.90 -25.09
C LEU A 110 -12.29 -5.97 -24.72
N GLY A 111 -12.28 -4.72 -25.18
CA GLY A 111 -13.30 -3.73 -24.84
C GLY A 111 -13.34 -3.35 -23.34
N VAL A 112 -12.19 -3.41 -22.66
CA VAL A 112 -12.08 -3.13 -21.21
C VAL A 112 -11.33 -1.82 -20.94
N LYS A 113 -11.55 -1.25 -19.76
CA LYS A 113 -10.76 -0.11 -19.24
C LYS A 113 -9.62 -0.59 -18.35
N LEU A 114 -8.61 0.26 -18.22
CA LEU A 114 -7.42 -0.02 -17.42
C LEU A 114 -7.37 0.82 -16.15
N ARG A 115 -6.94 0.18 -15.07
CA ARG A 115 -6.54 0.89 -13.87
C ARG A 115 -5.13 0.49 -13.50
N ILE A 116 -4.23 1.47 -13.39
CA ILE A 116 -2.81 1.20 -13.13
C ILE A 116 -2.34 1.82 -11.80
N SER A 117 -1.39 1.16 -11.16
CA SER A 117 -0.65 1.68 -10.02
C SER A 117 0.82 1.41 -10.25
N THR A 118 1.66 2.42 -10.06
CA THR A 118 3.10 2.34 -10.32
C THR A 118 3.88 3.22 -9.34
N VAL A 119 5.16 2.93 -9.16
CA VAL A 119 6.08 3.85 -8.46
C VAL A 119 6.83 4.77 -9.43
N GLY A 120 6.46 4.73 -10.72
CA GLY A 120 7.12 5.45 -11.81
C GLY A 120 8.03 4.55 -12.64
N TYR A 121 8.79 5.17 -13.55
CA TYR A 121 9.77 4.50 -14.40
C TYR A 121 11.03 5.37 -14.48
N SER A 122 12.17 4.79 -14.87
CA SER A 122 13.37 5.61 -15.05
C SER A 122 13.31 6.41 -16.34
N ARG A 123 13.49 7.73 -16.25
CA ARG A 123 13.61 8.61 -17.42
C ARG A 123 14.86 8.32 -18.26
N ARG A 124 15.82 7.58 -17.70
CA ARG A 124 17.06 7.17 -18.37
C ARG A 124 16.86 5.96 -19.29
N SER A 125 15.76 5.23 -19.13
CA SER A 125 15.38 4.19 -20.08
C SER A 125 14.64 4.82 -21.26
N ALA A 126 15.35 5.06 -22.35
CA ALA A 126 14.77 5.64 -23.56
C ALA A 126 13.56 4.83 -24.08
N ARG A 127 13.64 3.49 -23.95
CA ARG A 127 12.56 2.57 -24.32
C ARG A 127 11.31 2.78 -23.46
N LEU A 128 11.43 2.78 -22.13
CA LEU A 128 10.28 2.99 -21.24
C LEU A 128 9.71 4.41 -21.38
N ALA A 129 10.57 5.43 -21.52
CA ALA A 129 10.14 6.80 -21.71
C ALA A 129 9.33 6.98 -23.00
N ALA A 130 9.81 6.45 -24.13
CA ALA A 130 9.10 6.50 -25.40
C ALA A 130 7.76 5.75 -25.33
N MET A 131 7.76 4.56 -24.72
CA MET A 131 6.53 3.77 -24.53
C MET A 131 5.49 4.52 -23.69
N HIS A 132 5.87 5.11 -22.56
CA HIS A 132 4.93 5.86 -21.72
C HIS A 132 4.41 7.14 -22.37
N GLN A 133 5.24 7.83 -23.14
CA GLN A 133 4.81 8.98 -23.94
C GLN A 133 3.79 8.57 -25.00
N HIS A 134 4.04 7.48 -25.71
CA HIS A 134 3.11 6.92 -26.68
C HIS A 134 1.80 6.49 -26.02
N LEU A 135 1.88 5.80 -24.87
CA LEU A 135 0.74 5.38 -24.07
C LEU A 135 -0.19 6.55 -23.72
N VAL A 136 0.37 7.62 -23.17
CA VAL A 136 -0.40 8.80 -22.76
C VAL A 136 -0.90 9.61 -23.96
N LYS A 137 -0.19 9.58 -25.09
CA LYS A 137 -0.62 10.31 -26.29
C LYS A 137 -1.80 9.64 -26.99
N GLU A 138 -1.75 8.33 -27.19
CA GLU A 138 -2.67 7.62 -28.08
C GLU A 138 -3.80 6.87 -27.35
N PHE A 139 -3.62 6.57 -26.06
CA PHE A 139 -4.52 5.65 -25.34
C PHE A 139 -5.14 6.25 -24.07
N THR A 140 -5.24 7.58 -23.94
CA THR A 140 -5.86 8.22 -22.77
C THR A 140 -7.25 7.65 -22.44
N GLY A 141 -8.07 7.46 -23.47
CA GLY A 141 -9.44 6.99 -23.33
C GLY A 141 -9.59 5.57 -22.79
N VAL A 142 -8.52 4.76 -22.70
CA VAL A 142 -8.63 3.39 -22.15
C VAL A 142 -8.57 3.37 -20.62
N PHE A 143 -8.12 4.42 -19.95
CA PHE A 143 -7.92 4.42 -18.50
C PHE A 143 -9.20 4.77 -17.72
N ASP A 144 -9.49 4.00 -16.67
CA ASP A 144 -10.44 4.34 -15.59
C ASP A 144 -9.71 5.03 -14.41
N GLY A 145 -8.41 4.78 -14.26
CA GLY A 145 -7.63 5.44 -13.22
C GLY A 145 -6.14 5.09 -13.22
N ILE A 146 -5.36 5.97 -12.59
CA ILE A 146 -3.91 5.84 -12.42
C ILE A 146 -3.51 6.34 -11.04
N ARG A 147 -2.61 5.59 -10.39
CA ARG A 147 -2.05 5.96 -9.10
C ARG A 147 -0.53 5.89 -9.13
N PHE A 148 0.10 6.94 -8.61
CA PHE A 148 1.53 6.94 -8.31
C PHE A 148 1.70 6.64 -6.83
N SER A 149 2.39 5.56 -6.50
CA SER A 149 2.66 5.16 -5.12
C SER A 149 4.03 5.68 -4.68
N ILE A 150 4.05 6.50 -3.63
CA ILE A 150 5.25 7.00 -2.98
C ILE A 150 5.35 6.32 -1.62
N THR A 151 6.36 5.46 -1.45
CA THR A 151 6.55 4.66 -0.23
C THR A 151 8.03 4.66 0.18
N PRO A 152 8.34 4.52 1.48
CA PRO A 152 9.71 4.60 1.99
C PRO A 152 10.56 3.38 1.60
N TYR A 153 9.95 2.36 0.99
CA TYR A 153 10.57 1.07 0.73
C TYR A 153 10.79 0.78 -0.76
N THR A 154 10.41 1.70 -1.65
CA THR A 154 10.83 1.58 -3.06
C THR A 154 12.34 1.66 -3.14
N LEU A 155 12.99 0.74 -3.86
CA LEU A 155 14.45 0.66 -3.90
C LEU A 155 15.07 2.03 -4.25
N GLY A 156 14.55 2.70 -5.28
CA GLY A 156 14.96 4.05 -5.68
C GLY A 156 14.94 5.08 -4.55
N PHE A 157 13.88 5.12 -3.74
CA PHE A 157 13.76 6.06 -2.63
C PHE A 157 14.73 5.77 -1.47
N THR A 158 15.04 4.49 -1.22
CA THR A 158 15.97 4.11 -0.15
C THR A 158 17.39 4.64 -0.37
N GLY A 159 17.78 4.89 -1.62
CA GLY A 159 19.13 5.36 -1.98
C GLY A 159 20.24 4.34 -1.68
N ARG A 160 19.91 3.03 -1.68
CA ARG A 160 20.85 1.94 -1.39
C ARG A 160 21.04 1.01 -2.59
N PHE A 161 22.22 0.40 -2.72
CA PHE A 161 22.51 -0.63 -3.74
C PHE A 161 22.44 -0.14 -5.20
N GLY A 162 23.15 0.95 -5.51
CA GLY A 162 23.26 1.47 -6.89
C GLY A 162 22.07 2.31 -7.35
N VAL A 163 21.27 2.79 -6.40
CA VAL A 163 20.21 3.78 -6.64
C VAL A 163 20.46 5.01 -5.78
N ASP A 164 19.86 6.13 -6.18
CA ASP A 164 19.96 7.42 -5.52
C ASP A 164 18.56 8.03 -5.35
N ARG A 165 18.31 8.62 -4.18
CA ARG A 165 17.01 9.22 -3.86
C ARG A 165 16.73 10.43 -4.75
N GLN A 166 17.75 11.23 -5.06
CA GLN A 166 17.58 12.38 -5.93
C GLN A 166 17.28 11.95 -7.37
N ALA A 167 17.92 10.89 -7.87
CA ALA A 167 17.56 10.26 -9.14
C ALA A 167 16.11 9.74 -9.14
N TYR A 168 15.63 9.18 -8.03
CA TYR A 168 14.24 8.74 -7.89
C TYR A 168 13.26 9.92 -7.97
N VAL A 169 13.57 11.04 -7.30
CA VAL A 169 12.78 12.29 -7.40
C VAL A 169 12.69 12.77 -8.85
N GLU A 170 13.81 12.78 -9.58
CA GLU A 170 13.81 13.18 -11.00
C GLU A 170 13.00 12.23 -11.89
N ASP A 171 13.11 10.92 -11.66
CA ASP A 171 12.37 9.90 -12.39
C ASP A 171 10.87 10.00 -12.15
N LEU A 172 10.45 10.13 -10.90
CA LEU A 172 9.04 10.29 -10.56
C LEU A 172 8.49 11.64 -11.07
N ALA A 173 9.25 12.72 -11.00
CA ALA A 173 8.86 14.00 -11.59
C ALA A 173 8.68 13.89 -13.12
N ALA A 174 9.58 13.19 -13.82
CA ALA A 174 9.45 12.93 -15.24
C ALA A 174 8.21 12.08 -15.59
N ALA A 175 7.90 11.09 -14.76
CA ALA A 175 6.69 10.30 -14.91
C ALA A 175 5.43 11.16 -14.72
N LEU A 176 5.36 11.97 -13.66
CA LEU A 176 4.21 12.86 -13.42
C LEU A 176 4.03 13.92 -14.52
N ARG A 177 5.11 14.42 -15.13
CA ARG A 177 5.02 15.29 -16.32
C ARG A 177 4.44 14.55 -17.51
N THR A 178 4.96 13.36 -17.78
CA THR A 178 4.51 12.53 -18.92
C THR A 178 3.04 12.19 -18.81
N TYR A 179 2.56 11.86 -17.61
CA TYR A 179 1.18 11.45 -17.38
C TYR A 179 0.21 12.61 -17.15
N ARG A 180 0.68 13.83 -16.96
CA ARG A 180 -0.18 15.00 -16.67
C ARG A 180 -1.38 15.13 -17.61
N PRO A 181 -1.25 15.02 -18.95
CA PRO A 181 -2.41 15.11 -19.85
C PRO A 181 -3.48 14.07 -19.54
N LEU A 182 -3.09 12.84 -19.18
CA LEU A 182 -4.03 11.80 -18.78
C LEU A 182 -4.66 12.09 -17.42
N LEU A 183 -3.87 12.55 -16.45
CA LEU A 183 -4.37 12.90 -15.10
C LEU A 183 -5.41 14.02 -15.17
N ASP A 184 -5.18 15.02 -16.01
CA ASP A 184 -6.10 16.14 -16.24
C ASP A 184 -7.41 15.67 -16.89
N VAL A 185 -7.36 14.75 -17.86
CA VAL A 185 -8.55 14.15 -18.51
C VAL A 185 -9.36 13.30 -17.55
N LEU A 186 -8.71 12.49 -16.70
CA LEU A 186 -9.39 11.64 -15.72
C LEU A 186 -10.01 12.44 -14.57
N GLY A 187 -9.46 13.63 -14.28
CA GLY A 187 -9.75 14.40 -13.09
C GLY A 187 -9.14 13.79 -11.82
N HIS A 188 -8.77 14.64 -10.86
CA HIS A 188 -8.11 14.20 -9.65
C HIS A 188 -9.07 13.55 -8.65
N GLY A 189 -8.64 12.41 -8.09
CA GLY A 189 -9.42 11.67 -7.11
C GLY A 189 -8.74 10.38 -6.71
N ALA A 190 -8.95 9.93 -5.46
CA ALA A 190 -8.44 8.64 -4.99
C ALA A 190 -8.89 7.47 -5.89
N THR A 191 -10.06 7.59 -6.50
CA THR A 191 -10.63 6.63 -7.44
C THR A 191 -10.27 6.86 -8.91
N THR A 192 -9.66 7.98 -9.28
CA THR A 192 -9.33 8.33 -10.67
C THR A 192 -7.82 8.53 -10.82
N ALA A 193 -7.31 9.73 -10.54
CA ALA A 193 -5.91 10.12 -10.69
C ALA A 193 -5.36 10.73 -9.38
N ALA A 194 -4.33 10.10 -8.80
CA ALA A 194 -3.73 10.56 -7.55
C ALA A 194 -2.29 10.09 -7.31
N CYS A 195 -1.61 10.78 -6.39
CA CYS A 195 -0.38 10.36 -5.73
C CYS A 195 -0.72 9.86 -4.31
N GLU A 196 -0.43 8.60 -4.02
CA GLU A 196 -0.62 8.01 -2.69
C GLU A 196 0.69 7.96 -1.93
N LEU A 197 0.73 8.60 -0.77
CA LEU A 197 1.82 8.49 0.19
C LEU A 197 1.46 7.43 1.23
N ARG A 198 2.39 6.50 1.47
CA ARG A 198 2.34 5.56 2.59
C ARG A 198 3.60 5.69 3.40
N PHE A 199 3.50 5.71 4.71
CA PHE A 199 4.64 5.92 5.60
C PHE A 199 5.06 4.63 6.32
N ALA A 200 6.31 4.59 6.78
CA ALA A 200 6.78 3.55 7.68
C ALA A 200 5.97 3.62 8.98
N PRO A 201 5.66 2.49 9.64
CA PRO A 201 4.99 2.53 10.94
C PRO A 201 5.95 3.00 12.04
N LEU A 202 5.44 3.74 13.03
CA LEU A 202 6.15 4.01 14.28
C LEU A 202 5.85 2.88 15.26
N VAL A 203 6.84 2.00 15.47
CA VAL A 203 6.70 0.78 16.28
C VAL A 203 7.68 0.80 17.45
N GLY A 204 7.14 0.80 18.66
CA GLY A 204 7.91 0.58 19.89
C GLY A 204 7.64 -0.79 20.48
N ILE A 205 8.71 -1.48 20.90
CA ILE A 205 8.62 -2.76 21.61
C ILE A 205 8.95 -2.51 23.07
N GLY A 206 8.10 -3.01 23.96
CA GLY A 206 8.24 -2.84 25.40
C GLY A 206 7.07 -3.48 26.12
N GLU A 207 7.32 -3.96 27.34
CA GLU A 207 6.28 -4.54 28.19
C GLU A 207 5.11 -3.58 28.33
N LEU A 208 3.90 -4.07 28.07
CA LEU A 208 2.68 -3.32 28.31
C LEU A 208 2.25 -3.55 29.76
N THR A 209 2.36 -2.50 30.57
CA THR A 209 1.73 -2.45 31.88
C THR A 209 0.23 -2.29 31.70
N ASP A 210 -0.56 -3.18 32.31
CA ASP A 210 -2.01 -3.07 32.51
C ASP A 210 -2.26 -3.29 34.01
N ALA A 211 -2.45 -2.19 34.74
CA ALA A 211 -2.44 -2.22 36.20
C ALA A 211 -3.44 -1.23 36.81
N ARG A 212 -3.72 -1.43 38.09
CA ARG A 212 -4.53 -0.52 38.91
C ARG A 212 -3.59 0.28 39.79
N ILE A 213 -3.60 1.60 39.65
CA ILE A 213 -2.69 2.50 40.35
C ILE A 213 -3.51 3.64 40.94
N ASP A 214 -3.53 3.74 42.28
CA ASP A 214 -4.34 4.73 43.02
C ASP A 214 -5.84 4.69 42.66
N GLY A 215 -6.36 3.49 42.37
CA GLY A 215 -7.74 3.25 41.97
C GLY A 215 -8.04 3.53 40.49
N HIS A 216 -7.06 3.97 39.69
CA HIS A 216 -7.23 4.20 38.25
C HIS A 216 -6.69 3.02 37.44
N HIS A 217 -7.36 2.70 36.33
CA HIS A 217 -6.81 1.77 35.34
C HIS A 217 -5.74 2.50 34.53
N VAL A 218 -4.54 1.93 34.51
CA VAL A 218 -3.36 2.50 33.85
C VAL A 218 -2.82 1.52 32.82
N LEU A 219 -2.69 1.99 31.58
CA LEU A 219 -1.92 1.33 30.52
C LEU A 219 -0.63 2.09 30.28
N ALA A 220 0.52 1.42 30.25
CA ALA A 220 1.79 2.07 29.95
C ALA A 220 2.74 1.20 29.12
N THR A 221 3.32 1.77 28.07
CA THR A 221 4.40 1.16 27.29
C THR A 221 5.17 2.25 26.53
N GLY A 222 6.51 2.14 26.52
CA GLY A 222 7.37 3.17 25.93
C GLY A 222 7.06 4.58 26.48
N PRO A 223 6.88 5.59 25.62
CA PRO A 223 6.58 6.95 26.06
C PRO A 223 5.10 7.16 26.43
N HIS A 224 4.24 6.16 26.26
CA HIS A 224 2.80 6.35 26.41
C HIS A 224 2.29 5.84 27.75
N LEU A 225 1.61 6.72 28.49
CA LEU A 225 0.92 6.45 29.74
C LEU A 225 -0.53 6.89 29.60
N LEU A 226 -1.48 5.95 29.67
CA LEU A 226 -2.91 6.24 29.64
C LEU A 226 -3.50 5.95 31.02
N ILE A 227 -4.20 6.94 31.57
CA ILE A 227 -4.77 6.90 32.92
C ILE A 227 -6.29 7.10 32.80
N SER A 228 -7.10 6.20 33.34
CA SER A 228 -8.55 6.39 33.35
C SER A 228 -8.92 7.66 34.13
N HIS A 229 -9.83 8.48 33.61
CA HIS A 229 -10.29 9.67 34.34
C HIS A 229 -10.97 9.27 35.67
N GLU A 230 -11.85 8.28 35.60
CA GLU A 230 -12.56 7.75 36.75
C GLU A 230 -11.77 6.62 37.42
N ARG A 231 -11.99 6.46 38.72
CA ARG A 231 -11.55 5.26 39.44
C ARG A 231 -12.42 4.08 39.02
N THR A 232 -11.81 2.93 38.80
CA THR A 232 -12.52 1.73 38.34
C THR A 232 -11.82 0.46 38.81
N ASP A 233 -12.61 -0.49 39.27
CA ASP A 233 -12.16 -1.85 39.62
C ASP A 233 -12.39 -2.84 38.47
N GLY A 234 -13.22 -2.47 37.49
CA GLY A 234 -13.59 -3.31 36.34
C GLY A 234 -12.58 -3.27 35.20
N GLU A 235 -12.57 -4.33 34.39
CA GLU A 235 -11.85 -4.35 33.11
C GLU A 235 -12.53 -3.46 32.07
N LEU A 236 -11.76 -2.97 31.11
CA LEU A 236 -12.32 -2.25 29.96
C LEU A 236 -13.16 -3.24 29.11
N PRO A 237 -14.45 -2.97 28.87
CA PRO A 237 -15.28 -3.87 28.07
C PRO A 237 -14.76 -3.97 26.64
N GLU A 238 -15.00 -5.12 26.01
CA GLU A 238 -14.66 -5.30 24.59
C GLU A 238 -15.55 -4.40 23.72
N THR A 239 -14.92 -3.70 22.79
CA THR A 239 -15.54 -2.89 21.76
C THR A 239 -15.64 -3.72 20.49
N VAL A 240 -16.84 -3.78 19.91
CA VAL A 240 -17.12 -4.47 18.65
C VAL A 240 -17.31 -3.44 17.54
N ILE A 241 -16.82 -3.75 16.34
CA ILE A 241 -17.08 -2.97 15.12
C ILE A 241 -18.43 -3.41 14.55
N GLU A 242 -19.45 -2.58 14.72
CA GLU A 242 -20.83 -2.86 14.30
C GLU A 242 -21.07 -2.59 12.82
N SER A 243 -20.34 -1.64 12.24
CA SER A 243 -20.42 -1.26 10.84
C SER A 243 -19.04 -0.89 10.30
N LEU A 244 -18.82 -1.16 9.02
CA LEU A 244 -17.50 -1.06 8.39
C LEU A 244 -17.37 0.14 7.46
N ASP A 245 -18.44 0.63 6.79
CA ASP A 245 -18.33 1.73 5.82
C ASP A 245 -17.74 3.00 6.46
N GLU A 246 -18.35 3.41 7.57
CA GLU A 246 -17.80 4.31 8.58
C GLU A 246 -17.75 3.51 9.88
N PRO A 247 -16.56 3.19 10.44
CA PRO A 247 -16.45 2.34 11.62
C PRO A 247 -17.31 2.86 12.77
N ARG A 248 -18.39 2.15 13.05
CA ARG A 248 -19.24 2.37 14.22
C ARG A 248 -18.89 1.33 15.26
N TYR A 249 -18.68 1.79 16.47
CA TYR A 249 -18.28 0.96 17.59
C TYR A 249 -19.45 0.79 18.54
N SER A 250 -19.55 -0.39 19.14
CA SER A 250 -20.59 -0.72 20.13
C SER A 250 -20.52 0.15 21.40
N ASP A 251 -19.37 0.79 21.64
CA ASP A 251 -19.15 1.69 22.77
C ASP A 251 -18.40 2.96 22.30
N PRO A 252 -18.74 4.16 22.83
CA PRO A 252 -18.05 5.42 22.49
C PRO A 252 -16.61 5.53 23.01
N GLY A 253 -16.14 4.58 23.80
CA GLY A 253 -14.82 4.54 24.42
C GLY A 253 -14.80 5.28 25.76
N VAL A 254 -13.98 4.76 26.68
CA VAL A 254 -13.83 5.30 28.03
C VAL A 254 -12.83 6.47 28.00
N PRO A 255 -13.10 7.59 28.70
CA PRO A 255 -12.17 8.73 28.72
C PRO A 255 -10.90 8.41 29.52
N TYR A 256 -9.76 8.61 28.88
CA TYR A 256 -8.43 8.48 29.48
C TYR A 256 -7.63 9.77 29.29
N LEU A 257 -6.78 10.09 30.26
CA LEU A 257 -5.70 11.06 30.09
C LEU A 257 -4.50 10.32 29.48
N HIS A 258 -4.15 10.67 28.24
CA HIS A 258 -2.94 10.21 27.57
C HIS A 258 -1.80 11.19 27.82
N ILE A 259 -0.82 10.73 28.59
CA ILE A 259 0.47 11.37 28.78
C ILE A 259 1.47 10.73 27.82
N THR A 260 2.18 11.55 27.06
CA THR A 260 3.35 11.14 26.28
C THR A 260 4.60 11.73 26.93
N SER A 261 5.51 10.87 27.40
CA SER A 261 6.81 11.23 27.97
C SER A 261 7.70 9.98 28.11
N ASP A 262 8.94 10.06 27.62
CA ASP A 262 10.02 9.08 27.83
C ASP A 262 10.41 8.91 29.32
N THR A 263 9.95 9.82 30.19
CA THR A 263 10.44 9.94 31.57
C THR A 263 9.34 9.90 32.63
N ALA A 264 8.08 9.68 32.25
CA ALA A 264 6.95 9.57 33.18
C ALA A 264 6.68 8.10 33.54
N PRO A 265 7.14 7.59 34.71
CA PRO A 265 6.91 6.20 35.08
C PRO A 265 5.47 5.98 35.54
N PRO A 266 4.89 4.78 35.35
CA PRO A 266 3.54 4.46 35.81
C PRO A 266 3.52 4.22 37.34
N THR A 267 3.61 5.28 38.13
CA THR A 267 3.56 5.23 39.61
C THR A 267 2.37 6.00 40.15
N ALA A 268 1.95 5.72 41.38
CA ALA A 268 0.86 6.44 42.02
C ALA A 268 1.12 7.96 42.14
N ALA A 269 2.38 8.36 42.38
CA ALA A 269 2.76 9.77 42.40
C ALA A 269 2.62 10.42 41.03
N THR A 270 3.09 9.76 39.97
CA THR A 270 2.92 10.23 38.58
C THR A 270 1.45 10.34 38.21
N VAL A 271 0.64 9.34 38.55
CA VAL A 271 -0.81 9.33 38.24
C VAL A 271 -1.51 10.52 38.90
N ARG A 272 -1.29 10.75 40.19
CA ARG A 272 -1.85 11.92 40.89
C ARG A 272 -1.40 13.24 40.28
N ALA A 273 -0.09 13.37 39.99
CA ALA A 273 0.46 14.59 39.41
C ALA A 273 -0.08 14.86 37.99
N ALA A 274 -0.22 13.82 37.16
CA ALA A 274 -0.77 13.91 35.81
C ALA A 274 -2.24 14.36 35.84
N LEU A 275 -3.07 13.71 36.67
CA LEU A 275 -4.49 14.06 36.82
C LEU A 275 -4.69 15.46 37.42
N ALA A 276 -3.79 15.92 38.29
CA ALA A 276 -3.81 17.26 38.86
C ALA A 276 -3.20 18.34 37.94
N GLY A 277 -2.61 17.97 36.79
CA GLY A 277 -1.92 18.89 35.90
C GLY A 277 -0.63 19.48 36.47
N THR A 278 0.00 18.80 37.43
CA THR A 278 1.22 19.24 38.15
C THR A 278 2.46 18.42 37.82
N LEU A 279 2.39 17.56 36.78
CA LEU A 279 3.51 16.73 36.36
C LEU A 279 4.69 17.61 35.87
N SER A 280 5.85 17.44 36.50
CA SER A 280 7.02 18.32 36.30
C SER A 280 7.98 17.88 35.19
N VAL A 281 7.86 16.64 34.70
CA VAL A 281 8.69 16.14 33.59
C VAL A 281 8.21 16.70 32.25
N PRO A 282 9.07 16.83 31.23
CA PRO A 282 8.62 17.17 29.89
C PRO A 282 7.61 16.16 29.37
N HIS A 283 6.42 16.63 28.99
CA HIS A 283 5.34 15.76 28.55
C HIS A 283 4.37 16.49 27.61
N ARG A 284 3.57 15.70 26.89
CA ARG A 284 2.30 16.16 26.30
C ARG A 284 1.15 15.44 27.00
N ALA A 285 0.06 16.14 27.21
CA ALA A 285 -1.15 15.61 27.83
C ALA A 285 -2.36 15.88 26.93
N ARG A 286 -3.23 14.90 26.78
CA ARG A 286 -4.52 15.04 26.09
C ARG A 286 -5.52 14.03 26.58
N THR A 287 -6.80 14.36 26.53
CA THR A 287 -7.87 13.36 26.73
C THR A 287 -8.08 12.57 25.45
N VAL A 288 -8.27 11.26 25.58
CA VAL A 288 -8.54 10.31 24.49
C VAL A 288 -9.69 9.38 24.86
N ARG A 289 -10.29 8.74 23.87
CA ARG A 289 -11.25 7.64 24.02
C ARG A 289 -10.52 6.32 23.85
N LEU A 290 -10.45 5.53 24.93
CA LEU A 290 -9.82 4.22 24.93
C LEU A 290 -10.85 3.12 24.68
N HIS A 291 -10.49 2.20 23.80
CA HIS A 291 -11.25 1.01 23.45
C HIS A 291 -10.40 -0.25 23.65
N ARG A 292 -11.03 -1.38 23.97
CA ARG A 292 -10.42 -2.72 23.94
C ARG A 292 -11.00 -3.48 22.76
N PHE A 293 -10.18 -3.90 21.83
CA PHE A 293 -10.56 -4.73 20.69
C PHE A 293 -9.92 -6.12 20.80
N SER A 294 -10.30 -7.03 19.90
CA SER A 294 -9.67 -8.34 19.74
C SER A 294 -9.59 -8.71 18.27
N ASN A 295 -8.54 -9.43 17.88
CA ASN A 295 -8.36 -10.01 16.55
C ASN A 295 -7.82 -11.45 16.68
N ALA A 296 -7.43 -12.11 15.58
CA ALA A 296 -6.92 -13.48 15.64
C ALA A 296 -5.65 -13.64 16.48
N ASP A 297 -4.90 -12.55 16.68
CA ASP A 297 -3.66 -12.51 17.45
C ASP A 297 -3.89 -12.22 18.96
N GLY A 298 -5.11 -11.84 19.34
CA GLY A 298 -5.57 -11.61 20.71
C GLY A 298 -6.05 -10.17 21.01
N PRO A 299 -6.31 -9.83 22.29
CA PRO A 299 -6.86 -8.53 22.67
C PRO A 299 -5.83 -7.41 22.42
N TYR A 300 -6.28 -6.21 22.10
CA TYR A 300 -5.43 -5.01 22.00
C TYR A 300 -6.22 -3.77 22.39
N PHE A 301 -5.53 -2.67 22.66
CA PHE A 301 -6.16 -1.40 23.00
C PHE A 301 -5.95 -0.37 21.90
N ALA A 302 -6.93 0.50 21.70
CA ALA A 302 -6.81 1.60 20.76
C ALA A 302 -7.35 2.90 21.38
N ALA A 303 -6.52 3.95 21.36
CA ALA A 303 -6.90 5.29 21.76
C ALA A 303 -7.17 6.13 20.52
N ASP A 304 -8.36 6.74 20.45
CA ASP A 304 -8.87 7.51 19.31
C ASP A 304 -8.62 6.84 17.94
N PRO A 305 -9.12 5.60 17.71
CA PRO A 305 -8.85 4.85 16.48
C PRO A 305 -9.48 5.46 15.21
N ASN A 306 -10.35 6.46 15.34
CA ASN A 306 -11.05 7.13 14.25
C ASN A 306 -10.49 8.53 13.98
N PHE A 307 -10.87 9.11 12.83
CA PHE A 307 -10.63 10.52 12.55
C PHE A 307 -11.39 11.41 13.54
N HIS A 308 -10.72 12.45 14.04
CA HIS A 308 -11.36 13.50 14.82
C HIS A 308 -12.36 14.30 13.96
N PRO A 309 -13.35 14.99 14.56
CA PRO A 309 -14.31 15.81 13.81
C PRO A 309 -13.64 16.84 12.87
N ASP A 310 -12.49 17.36 13.28
CA ASP A 310 -11.70 18.33 12.50
C ASP A 310 -10.88 17.69 11.36
N GLY A 311 -10.89 16.36 11.26
CA GLY A 311 -10.20 15.56 10.26
C GLY A 311 -8.79 15.12 10.64
N THR A 312 -8.27 15.51 11.79
CA THR A 312 -6.96 15.04 12.26
C THR A 312 -7.00 13.56 12.64
N PHE A 313 -5.83 12.91 12.63
CA PHE A 313 -5.68 11.50 12.95
C PHE A 313 -4.47 11.26 13.86
N THR A 314 -4.72 10.66 15.02
CA THR A 314 -3.75 10.54 16.13
C THR A 314 -3.88 9.22 16.89
N ALA A 315 -4.30 8.17 16.18
CA ALA A 315 -4.61 6.89 16.81
C ALA A 315 -3.35 6.24 17.39
N LEU A 316 -3.47 5.68 18.59
CA LEU A 316 -2.44 4.89 19.24
C LEU A 316 -3.00 3.49 19.50
N HIS A 317 -2.22 2.46 19.18
CA HIS A 317 -2.60 1.07 19.42
C HIS A 317 -1.58 0.39 20.33
N LEU A 318 -2.06 -0.30 21.36
CA LEU A 318 -1.23 -1.01 22.33
C LEU A 318 -1.51 -2.51 22.26
N TYR A 319 -0.45 -3.30 22.15
CA TYR A 319 -0.53 -4.75 21.95
C TYR A 319 0.14 -5.46 23.12
N PRO A 320 -0.61 -6.18 23.98
CA PRO A 320 -0.02 -7.09 24.94
C PRO A 320 0.60 -8.31 24.25
N ALA A 321 1.58 -8.94 24.88
CA ALA A 321 2.13 -10.20 24.39
C ALA A 321 1.05 -11.30 24.52
N THR A 322 1.02 -12.23 23.58
CA THR A 322 0.12 -13.39 23.59
C THR A 322 0.88 -14.64 23.17
N ALA A 323 0.22 -15.80 23.15
CA ALA A 323 0.81 -17.00 22.58
C ALA A 323 1.13 -16.87 21.08
N VAL A 324 0.45 -15.95 20.38
CA VAL A 324 0.61 -15.70 18.94
C VAL A 324 1.53 -14.50 18.68
N ARG A 325 1.38 -13.41 19.45
CA ARG A 325 2.25 -12.23 19.38
C ARG A 325 3.44 -12.39 20.31
N PRO A 326 4.66 -12.64 19.78
CA PRO A 326 5.82 -12.88 20.62
C PRO A 326 6.25 -11.65 21.44
N ASN A 327 5.86 -10.44 21.02
CA ASN A 327 6.24 -9.20 21.68
C ASN A 327 5.01 -8.38 22.10
N SER A 328 5.21 -7.54 23.12
CA SER A 328 4.31 -6.45 23.49
C SER A 328 4.88 -5.09 23.06
N GLY A 329 4.02 -4.09 22.95
CA GLY A 329 4.42 -2.73 22.60
C GLY A 329 3.30 -1.91 22.00
N TYR A 330 3.65 -0.99 21.10
CA TYR A 330 2.69 -0.05 20.51
C TYR A 330 2.95 0.22 19.03
N THR A 331 1.89 0.65 18.34
CA THR A 331 1.99 1.38 17.07
C THR A 331 1.34 2.75 17.23
N ASP A 332 2.12 3.81 16.99
CA ASP A 332 1.58 5.17 16.90
C ASP A 332 1.25 5.44 15.42
N ALA A 333 -0.04 5.49 15.12
CA ALA A 333 -0.58 5.65 13.78
C ALA A 333 -0.93 7.10 13.45
N THR A 334 -0.46 8.07 14.25
CA THR A 334 -0.60 9.49 13.96
C THR A 334 -0.20 9.80 12.52
N ARG A 335 -0.90 10.73 11.86
CA ARG A 335 -0.60 11.17 10.49
C ARG A 335 -0.02 12.58 10.49
N PRO A 336 1.31 12.76 10.65
CA PRO A 336 1.89 14.08 10.83
C PRO A 336 1.71 14.98 9.62
N LEU A 337 1.86 14.44 8.40
CA LEU A 337 1.63 15.20 7.17
C LEU A 337 0.18 15.71 7.11
N LEU A 338 -0.81 14.80 7.18
CA LEU A 338 -2.23 15.18 7.16
C LEU A 338 -2.54 16.25 8.23
N ASN A 339 -2.13 16.02 9.48
CA ASN A 339 -2.43 16.93 10.58
C ASN A 339 -1.80 18.32 10.34
N THR A 340 -0.59 18.37 9.81
CA THR A 340 0.11 19.62 9.48
C THR A 340 -0.54 20.36 8.31
N LEU A 341 -0.97 19.64 7.27
CA LEU A 341 -1.74 20.23 6.15
C LEU A 341 -3.05 20.85 6.65
N LEU A 342 -3.78 20.15 7.52
CA LEU A 342 -5.03 20.63 8.10
C LEU A 342 -4.83 21.87 8.98
N ALA A 343 -3.79 21.86 9.82
CA ALA A 343 -3.44 23.02 10.64
C ALA A 343 -3.07 24.24 9.79
N HIS A 344 -2.27 24.06 8.75
CA HIS A 344 -1.89 25.13 7.83
C HIS A 344 -3.10 25.72 7.09
N LYS A 345 -4.00 24.86 6.59
CA LYS A 345 -5.25 25.30 5.96
C LYS A 345 -6.13 26.09 6.92
N ARG A 346 -6.28 25.63 8.17
CA ARG A 346 -7.06 26.32 9.20
C ARG A 346 -6.49 27.71 9.51
N ALA A 347 -5.17 27.84 9.56
CA ALA A 347 -4.50 29.14 9.75
C ALA A 347 -4.79 30.13 8.61
N HIS A 348 -5.19 29.63 7.43
CA HIS A 348 -5.61 30.42 6.27
C HIS A 348 -7.14 30.54 6.13
N GLY A 349 -7.90 30.20 7.20
CA GLY A 349 -9.37 30.27 7.18
C GLY A 349 -10.04 29.19 6.33
N LEU A 350 -9.31 28.16 5.92
CA LEU A 350 -9.84 27.07 5.09
C LEU A 350 -10.28 25.88 5.94
N GLY A 351 -11.42 25.31 5.59
CA GLY A 351 -11.91 24.05 6.12
C GLY A 351 -11.11 22.84 5.62
N ARG A 352 -11.28 21.71 6.32
CA ARG A 352 -10.55 20.46 6.00
C ARG A 352 -10.74 19.99 4.55
N ARG A 353 -11.92 20.23 3.96
CA ARG A 353 -12.27 19.78 2.60
C ARG A 353 -12.01 20.83 1.52
N ASP A 354 -11.74 22.08 1.89
CA ASP A 354 -11.67 23.19 0.95
C ASP A 354 -10.42 23.12 0.07
N GLU A 355 -10.49 23.61 -1.15
CA GLU A 355 -9.30 23.74 -1.99
C GLU A 355 -8.45 24.93 -1.54
N PHE A 356 -7.12 24.77 -1.56
CA PHE A 356 -6.20 25.88 -1.30
C PHE A 356 -5.74 26.49 -2.62
N ALA A 357 -6.66 27.13 -3.35
CA ALA A 357 -6.47 27.55 -4.73
C ALA A 357 -5.25 28.47 -4.97
N HIS A 358 -4.93 29.32 -4.00
CA HIS A 358 -3.85 30.31 -4.05
C HIS A 358 -2.57 29.89 -3.32
N ALA A 359 -2.43 28.60 -2.96
CA ALA A 359 -1.22 28.11 -2.30
C ALA A 359 0.03 28.40 -3.13
N THR A 360 1.10 28.79 -2.44
CA THR A 360 2.41 29.14 -2.99
C THR A 360 3.49 28.13 -2.58
N GLY A 361 4.69 28.25 -3.14
CA GLY A 361 5.83 27.45 -2.69
C GLY A 361 6.22 27.73 -1.23
N ALA A 362 5.97 28.95 -0.73
CA ALA A 362 6.20 29.30 0.67
C ALA A 362 5.28 28.51 1.60
N ASP A 363 4.02 28.29 1.22
CA ASP A 363 3.09 27.46 2.00
C ASP A 363 3.59 26.02 2.15
N VAL A 364 4.12 25.44 1.06
CA VAL A 364 4.72 24.10 1.09
C VAL A 364 5.94 24.08 2.01
N ALA A 365 6.81 25.10 1.92
CA ALA A 365 7.97 25.23 2.79
C ALA A 365 7.58 25.37 4.27
N THR A 366 6.52 26.12 4.59
CA THR A 366 5.98 26.23 5.96
C THR A 366 5.52 24.89 6.51
N VAL A 367 4.84 24.06 5.70
CA VAL A 367 4.44 22.70 6.12
C VAL A 367 5.67 21.82 6.40
N LEU A 368 6.70 21.87 5.55
CA LEU A 368 7.94 21.12 5.77
C LEU A 368 8.65 21.56 7.05
N GLN A 369 8.77 22.87 7.28
CA GLN A 369 9.35 23.44 8.50
C GLN A 369 8.54 23.07 9.74
N ALA A 370 7.21 23.03 9.65
CA ALA A 370 6.34 22.62 10.76
C ALA A 370 6.56 21.15 11.15
N LEU A 371 6.87 20.26 10.19
CA LEU A 371 7.23 18.87 10.50
C LEU A 371 8.58 18.80 11.25
N THR A 372 9.57 19.61 10.86
CA THR A 372 10.84 19.71 11.58
C THR A 372 10.64 20.25 13.00
N ALA A 373 9.90 21.34 13.15
CA ALA A 373 9.60 21.92 14.46
C ALA A 373 8.83 20.94 15.37
N GLN A 374 7.94 20.12 14.81
CA GLN A 374 7.25 19.05 15.55
C GLN A 374 8.24 18.01 16.09
N ALA A 375 9.24 17.62 15.30
CA ALA A 375 10.27 16.69 15.73
C ALA A 375 11.14 17.30 16.85
N ASP A 376 11.57 18.55 16.70
CA ASP A 376 12.34 19.27 17.74
C ASP A 376 11.55 19.36 19.05
N ALA A 377 10.25 19.68 18.97
CA ALA A 377 9.37 19.75 20.13
C ALA A 377 9.08 18.37 20.77
N LEU A 378 9.28 17.27 20.03
CA LEU A 378 9.17 15.91 20.55
C LEU A 378 10.49 15.39 21.12
N GLN A 379 11.64 15.96 20.74
CA GLN A 379 12.95 15.49 21.20
C GLN A 379 13.09 15.32 22.73
N PRO A 380 12.58 16.24 23.60
CA PRO A 380 12.65 16.05 25.04
C PRO A 380 11.50 15.20 25.62
N ILE A 381 10.53 14.79 24.80
CA ILE A 381 9.25 14.17 25.22
C ILE A 381 9.16 12.71 24.75
N ASP A 382 9.42 12.47 23.47
CA ASP A 382 9.35 11.16 22.83
C ASP A 382 10.40 11.13 21.71
N ARG A 383 11.58 10.59 22.05
CA ARG A 383 12.70 10.54 21.11
C ARG A 383 12.43 9.61 19.93
N ALA A 384 11.61 8.58 20.10
CA ALA A 384 11.28 7.65 19.04
C ALA A 384 10.39 8.31 17.98
N ALA A 385 9.37 9.07 18.41
CA ALA A 385 8.52 9.84 17.51
C ALA A 385 9.31 10.97 16.81
N ALA A 386 10.20 11.66 17.53
CA ALA A 386 11.08 12.67 16.95
C ALA A 386 11.98 12.08 15.85
N ALA A 387 12.65 10.96 16.13
CA ALA A 387 13.49 10.25 15.16
C ALA A 387 12.65 9.77 13.96
N HIS A 388 11.45 9.24 14.20
CA HIS A 388 10.55 8.79 13.15
C HIS A 388 10.14 9.93 12.20
N LEU A 389 9.81 11.10 12.74
CA LEU A 389 9.54 12.29 11.93
C LEU A 389 10.74 12.70 11.08
N CYS A 390 11.92 12.78 11.69
CA CYS A 390 13.15 13.21 11.03
C CYS A 390 13.65 12.22 9.97
N GLU A 391 13.56 10.92 10.23
CA GLU A 391 14.20 9.89 9.40
C GLU A 391 13.26 9.26 8.38
N GLN A 392 11.95 9.20 8.67
CA GLN A 392 10.98 8.48 7.85
C GLN A 392 9.98 9.43 7.19
N ILE A 393 9.32 10.30 7.97
CA ILE A 393 8.23 11.14 7.46
C ILE A 393 8.77 12.31 6.64
N HIS A 394 9.55 13.20 7.26
CA HIS A 394 10.00 14.44 6.62
C HIS A 394 10.77 14.20 5.31
N PRO A 395 11.73 13.26 5.20
CA PRO A 395 12.44 13.01 3.95
C PRO A 395 11.52 12.58 2.80
N GLN A 396 10.47 11.81 3.10
CA GLN A 396 9.50 11.37 2.09
C GLN A 396 8.58 12.51 1.65
N VAL A 397 8.10 13.33 2.59
CA VAL A 397 7.28 14.50 2.27
C VAL A 397 8.08 15.53 1.46
N ALA A 398 9.33 15.81 1.85
CA ALA A 398 10.22 16.71 1.15
C ALA A 398 10.52 16.22 -0.27
N ALA A 399 10.79 14.93 -0.44
CA ALA A 399 10.97 14.33 -1.76
C ALA A 399 9.70 14.46 -2.63
N TYR A 400 8.52 14.23 -2.05
CA TYR A 400 7.25 14.40 -2.76
C TYR A 400 6.99 15.85 -3.17
N ALA A 401 7.25 16.81 -2.29
CA ALA A 401 7.16 18.24 -2.61
C ALA A 401 8.08 18.61 -3.78
N ALA A 402 9.33 18.15 -3.75
CA ALA A 402 10.29 18.36 -4.84
C ALA A 402 9.85 17.69 -6.16
N VAL A 403 9.23 16.50 -6.09
CA VAL A 403 8.65 15.83 -7.25
C VAL A 403 7.58 16.70 -7.90
N LEU A 404 6.64 17.23 -7.12
CA LEU A 404 5.56 18.09 -7.64
C LEU A 404 6.10 19.36 -8.28
N GLU A 405 7.02 20.04 -7.59
CA GLU A 405 7.67 21.25 -8.08
C GLU A 405 8.39 21.00 -9.40
N ARG A 406 9.27 19.99 -9.46
CA ARG A 406 10.02 19.64 -10.68
C ARG A 406 9.09 19.18 -11.80
N ALA A 407 7.97 18.56 -11.47
CA ALA A 407 6.97 18.16 -12.45
C ALA A 407 6.08 19.33 -12.93
N GLY A 408 6.28 20.55 -12.41
CA GLY A 408 5.52 21.74 -12.79
C GLY A 408 4.07 21.72 -12.31
N TYR A 409 3.77 20.98 -11.23
CA TYR A 409 2.46 21.04 -10.58
C TYR A 409 2.38 22.30 -9.71
N PRO A 410 1.24 23.00 -9.70
CA PRO A 410 1.08 24.16 -8.83
C PRO A 410 1.05 23.71 -7.35
N PRO A 411 1.53 24.54 -6.40
CA PRO A 411 1.62 24.17 -4.98
C PRO A 411 0.28 23.70 -4.37
N ARG A 412 -0.86 24.19 -4.87
CA ARG A 412 -2.20 23.72 -4.45
C ARG A 412 -2.38 22.20 -4.55
N MET A 413 -1.63 21.52 -5.41
CA MET A 413 -1.71 20.08 -5.59
C MET A 413 -1.15 19.31 -4.39
N PHE A 414 -0.16 19.88 -3.69
CA PHE A 414 0.36 19.34 -2.42
C PHE A 414 -0.69 19.36 -1.31
N PHE A 415 -1.59 20.35 -1.32
CA PHE A 415 -2.70 20.49 -0.36
C PHE A 415 -4.00 19.82 -0.83
N SER A 416 -4.03 19.29 -2.05
CA SER A 416 -5.25 18.73 -2.64
C SER A 416 -5.57 17.37 -2.04
N ARG A 417 -6.71 17.26 -1.37
CA ARG A 417 -7.23 16.00 -0.81
C ARG A 417 -7.60 14.95 -1.87
N THR A 418 -7.71 15.36 -3.14
CA THR A 418 -8.09 14.47 -4.24
C THR A 418 -6.87 13.99 -5.02
N PHE A 419 -5.74 14.69 -4.92
CA PHE A 419 -4.50 14.35 -5.62
C PHE A 419 -3.38 13.88 -4.69
N THR A 420 -3.13 14.58 -3.57
CA THR A 420 -2.16 14.17 -2.55
C THR A 420 -2.88 13.37 -1.48
N ILE A 421 -2.76 12.04 -1.53
CA ILE A 421 -3.46 11.14 -0.62
C ILE A 421 -2.49 10.60 0.42
N ASP A 422 -2.58 11.12 1.64
CA ASP A 422 -1.96 10.49 2.82
C ASP A 422 -2.81 9.27 3.21
N THR A 423 -2.29 8.07 2.92
CA THR A 423 -2.97 6.81 3.27
C THR A 423 -2.66 6.33 4.69
N GLY A 424 -1.76 7.01 5.40
CA GLY A 424 -1.24 6.63 6.71
C GLY A 424 -0.05 5.69 6.64
N GLN A 425 0.15 4.93 7.72
CA GLN A 425 1.20 3.92 7.80
C GLN A 425 0.89 2.69 6.94
N ILE A 426 1.93 1.92 6.64
CA ILE A 426 1.81 0.62 5.98
C ILE A 426 1.07 -0.37 6.88
N VAL A 427 0.30 -1.26 6.26
CA VAL A 427 -0.53 -2.28 6.91
C VAL A 427 0.16 -3.64 6.95
N ASN A 428 -0.26 -4.52 7.87
CA ASN A 428 0.28 -5.87 8.04
C ASN A 428 -0.10 -6.82 6.89
N GLN A 429 0.60 -6.71 5.74
CA GLN A 429 0.38 -7.57 4.59
C GLN A 429 1.68 -8.00 3.92
N GLY A 430 1.77 -9.27 3.53
CA GLY A 430 2.90 -9.81 2.79
C GLY A 430 4.22 -9.60 3.53
N ARG A 431 5.21 -8.96 2.92
CA ARG A 431 6.51 -8.74 3.57
C ARG A 431 6.48 -7.73 4.74
N ALA A 432 5.42 -6.93 4.83
CA ALA A 432 5.32 -5.86 5.83
C ALA A 432 5.18 -6.35 7.27
N GLU A 433 4.77 -7.60 7.50
CA GLU A 433 4.64 -8.20 8.84
C GLU A 433 5.89 -7.98 9.71
N LYS A 434 7.08 -8.13 9.11
CA LYS A 434 8.36 -7.95 9.82
C LYS A 434 8.58 -6.51 10.30
N LEU A 435 7.93 -5.52 9.69
CA LEU A 435 8.02 -4.11 10.09
C LEU A 435 7.32 -3.85 11.42
N PHE A 436 6.39 -4.72 11.82
CA PHE A 436 5.69 -4.66 13.12
C PHE A 436 6.43 -5.38 14.23
N ARG A 437 7.64 -5.92 13.96
CA ARG A 437 8.60 -6.39 14.97
C ARG A 437 7.99 -7.34 16.02
N GLY A 438 7.08 -8.22 15.61
CA GLY A 438 6.45 -9.21 16.49
C GLY A 438 5.22 -8.72 17.26
N LEU A 439 4.70 -7.52 16.97
CA LEU A 439 3.38 -7.06 17.45
C LEU A 439 2.20 -7.70 16.70
N THR A 440 2.49 -8.58 15.76
CA THR A 440 1.55 -9.47 15.08
C THR A 440 2.23 -10.81 14.88
N GLY A 441 1.46 -11.90 14.94
CA GLY A 441 1.91 -13.26 14.62
C GLY A 441 1.25 -13.84 13.37
N THR A 442 0.20 -13.19 12.86
CA THR A 442 -0.55 -13.65 11.70
C THR A 442 -0.41 -12.66 10.53
N ASN A 443 0.24 -13.08 9.46
CA ASN A 443 0.35 -12.29 8.23
C ASN A 443 -1.03 -11.94 7.66
N GLY A 444 -1.30 -10.66 7.41
CA GLY A 444 -2.60 -10.23 6.87
C GLY A 444 -3.66 -9.98 7.93
N GLU A 445 -3.36 -10.18 9.23
CA GLU A 445 -4.29 -9.84 10.30
C GLU A 445 -4.34 -8.32 10.48
N PRO A 446 -5.54 -7.70 10.46
CA PRO A 446 -5.69 -6.27 10.73
C PRO A 446 -5.12 -5.93 12.11
N MET A 447 -4.32 -4.87 12.14
CA MET A 447 -3.73 -4.36 13.37
C MET A 447 -4.52 -3.20 13.95
N THR A 448 -5.46 -2.63 13.19
CA THR A 448 -6.27 -1.50 13.61
C THR A 448 -7.75 -1.71 13.24
N PRO A 449 -8.70 -1.07 13.96
CA PRO A 449 -10.12 -1.15 13.60
C PRO A 449 -10.43 -0.61 12.19
N LEU A 450 -9.62 0.32 11.68
CA LEU A 450 -9.78 0.84 10.31
C LEU A 450 -9.35 -0.18 9.25
N GLU A 451 -8.35 -1.01 9.54
CA GLU A 451 -7.90 -2.06 8.64
C GLU A 451 -8.91 -3.22 8.52
N GLU A 452 -9.72 -3.45 9.56
CA GLU A 452 -10.80 -4.45 9.54
C GLU A 452 -11.80 -4.19 8.40
N ARG A 453 -12.12 -2.92 8.12
CA ARG A 453 -12.97 -2.54 6.99
C ARG A 453 -12.42 -3.03 5.65
N ASP A 454 -11.12 -2.88 5.46
CA ASP A 454 -10.50 -3.00 4.15
C ASP A 454 -10.17 -4.47 3.83
N PHE A 455 -9.66 -5.22 4.81
CA PHE A 455 -9.25 -6.62 4.61
C PHE A 455 -9.49 -7.55 5.82
N GLY A 456 -10.27 -7.12 6.81
CA GLY A 456 -10.70 -7.91 7.96
C GLY A 456 -11.67 -9.05 7.66
N ARG A 457 -12.11 -9.73 8.72
CA ARG A 457 -12.98 -10.93 8.63
C ARG A 457 -14.34 -10.61 8.01
N ALA A 458 -14.92 -9.49 8.39
CA ALA A 458 -16.05 -8.87 7.70
C ALA A 458 -15.48 -7.60 7.07
N SER A 459 -15.14 -7.62 5.79
CA SER A 459 -14.61 -6.45 5.08
C SER A 459 -15.44 -6.16 3.85
N LEU A 460 -15.40 -4.91 3.37
CA LEU A 460 -16.04 -4.55 2.10
C LEU A 460 -15.46 -5.34 0.92
N SER A 461 -14.22 -5.80 1.06
CA SER A 461 -13.58 -6.68 0.09
C SER A 461 -14.21 -8.07 0.10
N ALA A 462 -14.50 -8.65 1.26
CA ALA A 462 -15.13 -9.97 1.38
C ALA A 462 -16.51 -10.03 0.70
N LEU A 463 -17.29 -8.95 0.75
CA LEU A 463 -18.60 -8.84 0.10
C LEU A 463 -18.54 -8.92 -1.44
N ARG A 464 -17.36 -8.74 -2.04
CA ARG A 464 -17.18 -8.78 -3.51
C ARG A 464 -17.11 -10.21 -4.05
N GLY A 465 -16.95 -11.20 -3.19
CA GLY A 465 -16.68 -12.60 -3.55
C GLY A 465 -15.32 -12.79 -4.26
N PRO A 466 -14.98 -14.02 -4.66
CA PRO A 466 -13.69 -14.32 -5.26
C PRO A 466 -13.48 -13.55 -6.58
N ILE A 467 -12.23 -13.29 -6.90
CA ILE A 467 -11.82 -12.56 -8.09
C ILE A 467 -10.79 -13.39 -8.86
N TRP A 468 -10.69 -13.18 -10.17
CA TRP A 468 -9.76 -13.95 -10.99
C TRP A 468 -8.51 -13.17 -11.37
N ARG A 469 -7.40 -13.91 -11.45
CA ARG A 469 -6.10 -13.45 -11.92
C ARG A 469 -5.61 -14.34 -13.06
N MET A 470 -5.07 -13.70 -14.09
CA MET A 470 -4.27 -14.33 -15.13
C MET A 470 -2.87 -13.70 -15.15
N ALA A 471 -1.82 -14.53 -15.16
CA ALA A 471 -0.44 -14.05 -15.14
C ALA A 471 0.54 -15.07 -15.75
N PRO A 472 1.63 -14.64 -16.41
CA PRO A 472 2.68 -15.57 -16.85
C PRO A 472 3.38 -16.20 -15.64
N LEU A 473 3.87 -17.43 -15.80
CA LEU A 473 4.62 -18.13 -14.77
C LEU A 473 6.14 -18.12 -15.04
N PRO A 474 6.97 -18.05 -13.98
CA PRO A 474 8.41 -18.19 -14.10
C PRO A 474 8.83 -19.50 -14.77
N LEU A 475 9.77 -19.43 -15.71
CA LEU A 475 10.28 -20.62 -16.40
C LEU A 475 11.53 -21.17 -15.72
N ALA A 476 11.53 -22.45 -15.38
CA ALA A 476 12.65 -23.16 -14.79
C ALA A 476 12.88 -24.51 -15.52
N PRO A 477 13.51 -24.50 -16.71
CA PRO A 477 13.60 -25.68 -17.57
C PRO A 477 14.37 -26.85 -16.92
N THR A 478 15.34 -26.54 -16.06
CA THR A 478 16.31 -27.51 -15.52
C THR A 478 16.29 -27.64 -14.00
N GLY A 479 15.28 -27.11 -13.30
CA GLY A 479 15.23 -27.25 -11.84
C GLY A 479 14.21 -26.34 -11.15
N ARG A 480 14.42 -26.11 -9.85
CA ARG A 480 13.61 -25.18 -9.05
C ARG A 480 14.31 -23.84 -8.96
N LEU A 481 13.56 -22.76 -9.16
CA LEU A 481 14.03 -21.41 -8.88
C LEU A 481 13.81 -21.03 -7.40
N PRO A 482 14.69 -20.22 -6.80
CA PRO A 482 14.49 -19.71 -5.44
C PRO A 482 13.25 -18.81 -5.33
N LEU A 483 12.59 -18.79 -4.18
CA LEU A 483 11.45 -17.88 -3.90
C LEU A 483 11.80 -16.40 -4.06
N ALA A 484 13.07 -16.02 -3.83
CA ALA A 484 13.54 -14.66 -4.06
C ALA A 484 13.47 -14.25 -5.55
N VAL A 485 13.53 -15.23 -6.47
CA VAL A 485 13.46 -15.03 -7.93
C VAL A 485 12.02 -15.09 -8.42
N THR A 486 11.24 -16.07 -8.00
CA THR A 486 9.86 -16.31 -8.49
C THR A 486 8.79 -15.50 -7.76
N GLY A 487 9.06 -15.15 -6.50
CA GLY A 487 8.06 -14.62 -5.57
C GLY A 487 7.22 -15.71 -4.91
N LYS A 488 6.37 -15.30 -3.95
CA LYS A 488 5.52 -16.21 -3.15
C LYS A 488 4.34 -16.78 -3.95
N LYS A 489 3.82 -16.03 -4.92
CA LYS A 489 2.56 -16.35 -5.61
C LYS A 489 2.73 -17.16 -6.90
N ASN A 490 3.91 -17.15 -7.51
CA ASN A 490 4.11 -17.70 -8.84
C ASN A 490 4.98 -18.95 -8.79
N PRO A 491 4.39 -20.16 -8.86
CA PRO A 491 5.17 -21.39 -8.97
C PRO A 491 5.91 -21.40 -10.31
N ALA A 492 7.17 -21.85 -10.31
CA ALA A 492 7.91 -22.03 -11.56
C ALA A 492 7.42 -23.26 -12.33
N THR A 493 7.46 -23.18 -13.66
CA THR A 493 7.07 -24.26 -14.58
C THR A 493 8.24 -24.65 -15.49
N SER A 494 8.24 -25.88 -16.00
CA SER A 494 9.28 -26.36 -16.94
C SER A 494 9.05 -25.91 -18.39
N ALA A 495 7.84 -25.43 -18.70
CA ALA A 495 7.45 -24.89 -19.99
C ALA A 495 6.76 -23.52 -19.80
N PRO A 496 6.73 -22.65 -20.84
CA PRO A 496 5.99 -21.40 -20.78
C PRO A 496 4.53 -21.66 -20.44
N SER A 497 4.03 -20.96 -19.42
CA SER A 497 2.69 -21.21 -18.90
C SER A 497 2.01 -19.94 -18.41
N LEU A 498 0.68 -19.94 -18.47
CA LEU A 498 -0.21 -18.95 -17.89
C LEU A 498 -0.89 -19.53 -16.65
N LEU A 499 -0.79 -18.83 -15.52
CA LEU A 499 -1.60 -19.11 -14.34
C LEU A 499 -2.97 -18.45 -14.51
N VAL A 500 -4.04 -19.21 -14.30
CA VAL A 500 -5.41 -18.71 -14.21
C VAL A 500 -5.97 -19.14 -12.85
N GLU A 501 -6.11 -18.21 -11.91
CA GLU A 501 -6.44 -18.54 -10.53
C GLU A 501 -7.49 -17.61 -9.92
N GLU A 502 -8.29 -18.19 -9.03
CA GLU A 502 -9.16 -17.46 -8.12
C GLU A 502 -8.40 -16.99 -6.90
N LEU A 503 -8.73 -15.79 -6.45
CA LEU A 503 -8.15 -15.15 -5.28
C LEU A 503 -9.25 -14.64 -4.34
N ASP A 504 -8.97 -14.76 -3.05
CA ASP A 504 -9.67 -14.05 -1.99
C ASP A 504 -9.47 -12.53 -2.20
N PRO A 505 -10.55 -11.73 -2.22
CA PRO A 505 -10.45 -10.30 -2.53
C PRO A 505 -9.79 -9.47 -1.41
N CYS A 506 -9.66 -9.99 -0.18
CA CYS A 506 -9.10 -9.28 0.97
C CYS A 506 -7.58 -9.38 1.00
N HIS A 507 -7.05 -10.60 0.79
CA HIS A 507 -5.62 -10.88 0.87
C HIS A 507 -4.98 -11.22 -0.47
N LEU A 508 -5.78 -11.31 -1.52
CA LEU A 508 -5.35 -11.65 -2.87
C LEU A 508 -4.66 -13.03 -2.87
N SER A 509 -5.18 -13.97 -2.10
CA SER A 509 -4.59 -15.30 -1.83
C SER A 509 -5.43 -16.42 -2.47
N PRO A 510 -4.84 -17.55 -2.92
CA PRO A 510 -5.59 -18.69 -3.46
C PRO A 510 -6.32 -19.52 -2.39
N VAL A 511 -6.60 -18.91 -1.23
CA VAL A 511 -7.29 -19.52 -0.09
C VAL A 511 -8.26 -18.47 0.45
N MET A 512 -9.55 -18.81 0.54
CA MET A 512 -10.57 -17.94 1.12
C MET A 512 -10.31 -17.79 2.62
N ARG A 513 -10.19 -16.56 3.11
CA ARG A 513 -9.91 -16.32 4.54
C ARG A 513 -11.05 -16.83 5.42
N THR A 514 -12.29 -16.61 5.00
CA THR A 514 -13.49 -16.90 5.79
C THR A 514 -13.74 -18.38 6.00
N THR A 515 -13.33 -19.23 5.05
CA THR A 515 -13.59 -20.67 5.07
C THR A 515 -12.33 -21.53 5.17
N GLY A 516 -11.15 -20.97 4.90
CA GLY A 516 -9.90 -21.72 4.75
C GLY A 516 -9.85 -22.59 3.49
N CYS A 517 -10.88 -22.55 2.63
CA CYS A 517 -10.93 -23.38 1.43
C CYS A 517 -9.94 -22.88 0.37
N ARG A 518 -9.25 -23.83 -0.26
CA ARG A 518 -8.45 -23.55 -1.46
C ARG A 518 -9.37 -23.18 -2.62
N LEU A 519 -8.97 -22.14 -3.34
CA LEU A 519 -9.67 -21.63 -4.51
C LEU A 519 -9.20 -22.30 -5.80
N ARG A 520 -9.97 -22.16 -6.88
CA ARG A 520 -9.67 -22.80 -8.17
C ARG A 520 -8.38 -22.23 -8.77
N ARG A 521 -7.59 -23.11 -9.37
CA ARG A 521 -6.33 -22.76 -10.04
C ARG A 521 -6.11 -23.67 -11.23
N HIS A 522 -5.73 -23.07 -12.35
CA HIS A 522 -5.40 -23.73 -13.60
C HIS A 522 -4.06 -23.21 -14.11
N THR A 523 -3.30 -24.09 -14.76
CA THR A 523 -2.05 -23.74 -15.44
C THR A 523 -2.21 -24.12 -16.91
N LEU A 524 -2.18 -23.13 -17.78
CA LEU A 524 -2.36 -23.32 -19.23
C LEU A 524 -1.00 -23.25 -19.91
N ALA A 525 -0.72 -24.15 -20.84
CA ALA A 525 0.51 -24.12 -21.62
C ALA A 525 0.48 -22.97 -22.63
N LEU A 526 1.59 -22.25 -22.76
CA LEU A 526 1.81 -21.21 -23.75
C LEU A 526 2.82 -21.67 -24.80
N PRO A 527 2.73 -21.15 -26.04
CA PRO A 527 3.77 -21.35 -27.05
C PRO A 527 5.16 -20.86 -26.59
N GLY A 528 6.20 -21.45 -27.18
CA GLY A 528 7.58 -21.00 -26.98
C GLY A 528 7.76 -19.56 -27.44
N GLY A 529 8.60 -18.78 -26.74
CA GLY A 529 8.88 -17.37 -27.08
C GLY A 529 7.83 -16.36 -26.61
N TRP A 530 6.71 -16.82 -26.02
CA TRP A 530 5.67 -15.92 -25.50
C TRP A 530 6.01 -15.29 -24.15
N ILE A 531 6.95 -15.87 -23.40
CA ILE A 531 7.45 -15.32 -22.13
C ILE A 531 8.93 -14.99 -22.29
N GLU A 532 9.31 -13.77 -21.93
CA GLU A 532 10.70 -13.33 -21.79
C GLU A 532 11.09 -13.21 -20.30
N HIS A 533 12.39 -13.38 -20.02
CA HIS A 533 12.96 -13.25 -18.68
C HIS A 533 13.91 -12.05 -18.65
N THR A 534 13.74 -11.19 -17.65
CA THR A 534 14.70 -10.15 -17.33
C THR A 534 15.15 -10.30 -15.88
N SER A 535 16.41 -10.64 -15.69
CA SER A 535 17.03 -10.66 -14.35
C SER A 535 17.19 -9.27 -13.77
N MET A 536 17.28 -9.15 -12.44
CA MET A 536 17.56 -7.86 -11.78
C MET A 536 18.86 -7.18 -12.31
N ALA A 537 19.86 -7.96 -12.68
CA ALA A 537 21.11 -7.42 -13.24
C ALA A 537 20.87 -6.76 -14.61
N GLN A 538 20.15 -7.44 -15.51
CA GLN A 538 19.75 -6.87 -16.80
C GLN A 538 18.83 -5.66 -16.61
N GLY A 539 17.86 -5.73 -15.68
CA GLY A 539 16.97 -4.63 -15.34
C GLY A 539 17.71 -3.37 -14.92
N ARG A 540 18.82 -3.51 -14.17
CA ARG A 540 19.70 -2.38 -13.82
C ARG A 540 20.36 -1.76 -15.05
N THR A 541 20.94 -2.58 -15.93
CA THR A 541 21.56 -2.11 -17.18
C THR A 541 20.57 -1.40 -18.09
N LEU A 542 19.30 -1.84 -18.10
CA LEU A 542 18.22 -1.27 -18.91
C LEU A 542 17.51 -0.07 -18.26
N PHE A 543 17.96 0.38 -17.08
CA PHE A 543 17.29 1.40 -16.29
C PHE A 543 15.80 1.09 -16.03
N ALA A 544 15.48 -0.16 -15.73
CA ALA A 544 14.09 -0.66 -15.66
C ALA A 544 13.34 -0.36 -14.35
N LEU A 545 13.91 0.47 -13.46
CA LEU A 545 13.25 0.95 -12.24
C LEU A 545 13.71 2.38 -11.92
N PRO A 546 12.87 3.19 -11.24
CA PRO A 546 13.22 4.57 -10.91
C PRO A 546 14.36 4.65 -9.88
N GLY A 547 15.17 5.70 -9.99
CA GLY A 547 16.26 6.00 -9.05
C GLY A 547 17.60 5.35 -9.36
N LEU A 548 17.72 4.60 -10.46
CA LEU A 548 19.00 4.06 -10.88
C LEU A 548 19.97 5.17 -11.32
N VAL A 549 21.21 5.04 -10.87
CA VAL A 549 22.34 5.85 -11.34
C VAL A 549 23.21 5.04 -12.29
N ALA A 550 23.90 5.71 -13.21
CA ALA A 550 24.91 5.03 -14.02
C ALA A 550 26.02 4.57 -13.08
N ASP A 551 26.42 3.30 -13.16
CA ASP A 551 27.52 2.78 -12.35
C ASP A 551 28.82 3.51 -12.73
N PRO A 552 29.48 4.23 -11.81
CA PRO A 552 30.76 4.87 -12.10
C PRO A 552 31.85 3.87 -12.51
N ARG A 553 31.68 2.57 -12.23
CA ARG A 553 32.60 1.49 -12.64
C ARG A 553 32.29 0.89 -14.02
N ALA A 554 31.24 1.34 -14.70
CA ALA A 554 30.90 0.88 -16.06
C ALA A 554 31.46 1.80 -17.16
N THR A 555 32.12 2.90 -16.81
CA THR A 555 32.84 3.81 -17.72
C THR A 555 34.31 3.91 -17.29
N GLY A 556 35.04 2.81 -17.42
CA GLY A 556 36.48 2.74 -17.15
C GLY A 556 37.10 1.59 -17.92
#